data_AF-A0A7D9EP76-F1
#
_entry.id   AF-A0A7D9EP76-F1
#
_cell.length_a   1.000
_cell.length_b   1.000
_cell.length_c   1.000
_cell.angle_alpha   90.00
_cell.angle_beta   90.00
_cell.angle_gamma   90.00
#
_symmetry.space_group_name_H-M   'P 1'
#
loop_
_entity.id
_entity.type
_entity.pdbx_description
1 polymer ?
#
loop_
_entity_poly.entity_id
_entity_poly.type
_entity_poly.pdbx_seq_one_letter_code
_entity_poly.pdbx_strand_id
1 'polypeptide(L)'
;MSLAKFYSMLIRTKDVTTKVTESALHRCLNVFDLTFLGVGATVGAGLYVVTGQVAKEMAGPGIVLSFLIAAVASMLAGLCYAEFGCRVSKAGSAYVYTYATLGEFWGFVIGWNMILEYIIGNASLARGLSDYIDSIFGGAIKDFFITNIGSWKVDGIGSYPDFLAMLMPLLMMAIVCMGAQHSTVFNKTVTAINLAVVVFIVGVGLWHVDTRNWTPRQNFAPYGASGILAGAASCFFCFVGFDVIATAGEETINPRRNIPLSIVLSLLISFFCYFGVATVLTMMVSYNDLKQQAPLANAFGDHAFKVQWSFIFFQKITFLSN
;
A
#
# COMPACT_ATOMS: atom_id res chain seq x y z
N MET A 1 39.45 -22.42 -5.73
CA MET A 1 39.05 -21.05 -6.14
C MET A 1 39.77 -20.09 -5.19
N SER A 2 40.68 -19.22 -5.67
CA SER A 2 41.43 -18.31 -4.78
C SER A 2 40.46 -17.33 -4.10
N LEU A 3 40.64 -17.09 -2.79
CA LEU A 3 39.82 -16.17 -1.98
C LEU A 3 39.77 -14.77 -2.59
N ALA A 4 40.85 -14.35 -3.27
CA ALA A 4 40.92 -13.08 -3.99
C ALA A 4 40.04 -13.06 -5.25
N LYS A 5 39.91 -14.18 -5.97
CA LYS A 5 38.98 -14.31 -7.10
C LYS A 5 37.52 -14.33 -6.63
N PHE A 6 37.25 -14.97 -5.50
CA PHE A 6 35.91 -14.96 -4.89
C PHE A 6 35.51 -13.54 -4.45
N TYR A 7 36.41 -12.82 -3.79
CA TYR A 7 36.21 -11.42 -3.41
C TYR A 7 36.03 -10.50 -4.63
N SER A 8 36.84 -10.68 -5.68
CA SER A 8 36.69 -9.89 -6.92
C SER A 8 35.38 -10.17 -7.66
N MET A 9 34.86 -11.41 -7.55
CA MET A 9 33.54 -11.75 -8.11
C MET A 9 32.40 -11.12 -7.31
N LEU A 10 32.50 -11.08 -5.98
CA LEU A 10 31.47 -10.46 -5.12
C LEU A 10 31.36 -8.94 -5.29
N ILE A 11 32.43 -8.26 -5.70
CA ILE A 11 32.48 -6.80 -5.87
C ILE A 11 32.26 -6.39 -7.34
N ARG A 12 32.03 -7.35 -8.24
CA ARG A 12 31.83 -7.04 -9.66
C ARG A 12 30.64 -6.10 -9.82
N THR A 13 30.87 -4.94 -10.42
CA THR A 13 29.83 -3.98 -10.80
C THR A 13 29.39 -4.24 -12.23
N LYS A 14 28.12 -3.96 -12.54
CA LYS A 14 27.62 -4.06 -13.93
C LYS A 14 28.05 -2.80 -14.64
N ASP A 15 28.71 -2.94 -15.78
CA ASP A 15 28.89 -1.80 -16.68
C ASP A 15 27.52 -1.33 -17.15
N VAL A 16 27.09 -0.17 -16.65
CA VAL A 16 25.81 0.45 -17.04
C VAL A 16 25.90 0.99 -18.48
N THR A 17 27.13 1.19 -18.97
CA THR A 17 27.52 1.75 -20.28
C THR A 17 27.53 0.75 -21.43
N THR A 18 27.58 -0.56 -21.19
CA THR A 18 27.61 -1.54 -22.30
C THR A 18 26.22 -1.76 -22.87
N LYS A 19 25.97 -1.04 -23.96
CA LYS A 19 24.84 -1.12 -24.89
C LYS A 19 23.47 -0.87 -24.24
N VAL A 20 22.83 0.18 -24.75
CA VAL A 20 21.38 0.19 -24.96
C VAL A 20 21.04 -1.11 -25.67
N THR A 21 20.84 -2.20 -24.92
CA THR A 21 20.07 -3.32 -25.41
C THR A 21 18.72 -2.66 -25.66
N GLU A 22 18.32 -2.58 -26.94
CA GLU A 22 17.00 -2.11 -27.32
C GLU A 22 16.03 -2.76 -26.34
N SER A 23 15.39 -1.94 -25.50
CA SER A 23 14.39 -2.49 -24.60
C SER A 23 13.35 -3.13 -25.49
N ALA A 24 13.11 -4.43 -25.29
CA ALA A 24 12.06 -5.15 -25.99
C ALA A 24 10.66 -4.60 -25.63
N LEU A 25 10.58 -3.72 -24.62
CA LEU A 25 9.36 -3.09 -24.14
C LEU A 25 9.11 -1.78 -24.89
N HIS A 26 7.87 -1.63 -25.33
CA HIS A 26 7.42 -0.41 -25.99
C HIS A 26 7.24 0.71 -24.95
N ARG A 27 7.87 1.87 -25.18
CA ARG A 27 7.70 3.04 -24.31
C ARG A 27 6.30 3.64 -24.49
N CYS A 28 5.43 3.47 -23.51
CA CYS A 28 4.05 3.95 -23.54
C CYS A 28 3.61 4.70 -22.27
N LEU A 29 4.35 4.62 -21.17
CA LEU A 29 3.94 5.21 -19.89
C LEU A 29 4.30 6.69 -19.80
N ASN A 30 3.31 7.51 -19.46
CA ASN A 30 3.49 8.94 -19.20
C ASN A 30 3.60 9.22 -17.69
N VAL A 31 3.91 10.47 -17.30
CA VAL A 31 4.01 10.90 -15.90
C VAL A 31 2.76 10.52 -15.09
N PHE A 32 1.58 10.72 -15.67
CA PHE A 32 0.32 10.40 -14.98
C PHE A 32 0.18 8.90 -14.77
N ASP A 33 0.48 8.07 -15.77
CA ASP A 33 0.36 6.62 -15.65
C ASP A 33 1.32 6.09 -14.57
N LEU A 34 2.54 6.62 -14.52
CA LEU A 34 3.52 6.32 -13.46
C LEU A 34 3.07 6.82 -12.09
N THR A 35 2.46 8.00 -12.01
CA THR A 35 1.92 8.52 -10.75
C THR A 35 0.79 7.64 -10.24
N PHE A 36 -0.15 7.23 -11.12
CA PHE A 36 -1.22 6.28 -10.77
C PHE A 36 -0.67 4.89 -10.42
N LEU A 37 0.42 4.46 -11.04
CA LEU A 37 1.11 3.22 -10.69
C LEU A 37 1.68 3.30 -9.26
N GLY A 38 2.39 4.39 -8.94
CA GLY A 38 2.94 4.61 -7.61
C GLY A 38 1.88 4.80 -6.53
N VAL A 39 0.84 5.59 -6.80
CA VAL A 39 -0.28 5.78 -5.86
C VAL A 39 -1.05 4.48 -5.67
N GLY A 40 -1.26 3.68 -6.73
CA GLY A 40 -1.93 2.38 -6.63
C GLY A 40 -1.15 1.36 -5.82
N ALA A 41 0.19 1.37 -5.94
CA ALA A 41 1.07 0.49 -5.18
C ALA A 41 1.17 0.88 -3.69
N THR A 42 1.16 2.18 -3.40
CA THR A 42 1.30 2.70 -2.03
C THR A 42 -0.04 2.78 -1.29
N VAL A 43 -1.09 3.31 -1.92
CA VAL A 43 -2.43 3.48 -1.35
C VAL A 43 -3.25 2.20 -1.51
N GLY A 44 -2.95 1.19 -0.71
CA GLY A 44 -3.62 -0.11 -0.73
C GLY A 44 -4.24 -0.49 0.62
N ALA A 45 -4.14 -1.78 0.97
CA ALA A 45 -4.63 -2.31 2.25
C ALA A 45 -4.03 -1.61 3.49
N GLY A 46 -2.82 -1.04 3.38
CA GLY A 46 -2.20 -0.25 4.44
C GLY A 46 -3.09 0.90 4.91
N LEU A 47 -3.70 1.65 3.99
CA LEU A 47 -4.62 2.74 4.33
C LEU A 47 -5.84 2.24 5.10
N TYR A 48 -6.40 1.11 4.67
CA TYR A 48 -7.69 0.63 5.15
C TYR A 48 -7.63 -0.19 6.44
N VAL A 49 -6.51 -0.89 6.67
CA VAL A 49 -6.34 -1.81 7.80
C VAL A 49 -5.31 -1.28 8.80
N VAL A 50 -4.09 -0.99 8.34
CA VAL A 50 -2.96 -0.62 9.21
C VAL A 50 -3.23 0.70 9.92
N THR A 51 -3.85 1.69 9.24
CA THR A 51 -4.23 2.96 9.86
C THR A 51 -5.06 2.77 11.13
N GLY A 52 -6.07 1.91 11.11
CA GLY A 52 -6.92 1.68 12.28
C GLY A 52 -6.23 0.85 13.38
N GLN A 53 -5.42 -0.14 12.99
CA GLN A 53 -4.65 -0.95 13.94
C GLN A 53 -3.61 -0.10 14.69
N VAL A 54 -2.82 0.70 13.98
CA VAL A 54 -1.82 1.59 14.58
C VAL A 54 -2.49 2.66 15.43
N ALA A 55 -3.64 3.19 15.00
CA ALA A 55 -4.40 4.15 15.78
C ALA A 55 -4.90 3.53 17.10
N LYS A 56 -5.38 2.29 17.07
CA LYS A 56 -5.87 1.59 18.27
C LYS A 56 -4.75 1.18 19.22
N GLU A 57 -3.69 0.56 18.70
CA GLU A 57 -2.74 -0.20 19.52
C GLU A 57 -1.45 0.55 19.87
N MET A 58 -1.09 1.58 19.10
CA MET A 58 0.24 2.19 19.18
C MET A 58 0.23 3.70 19.37
N ALA A 59 -0.54 4.44 18.56
CA ALA A 59 -0.37 5.90 18.45
C ALA A 59 -1.58 6.72 18.90
N GLY A 60 -2.78 6.13 18.97
CA GLY A 60 -4.00 6.90 19.19
C GLY A 60 -4.23 7.94 18.07
N PRO A 61 -4.86 9.08 18.38
CA PRO A 61 -4.95 10.24 17.48
C PRO A 61 -3.58 10.78 17.00
N GLY A 62 -2.50 10.50 17.74
CA GLY A 62 -1.12 10.85 17.40
C GLY A 62 -0.60 10.12 16.16
N ILE A 63 -1.36 9.18 15.59
CA ILE A 63 -1.08 8.57 14.29
C ILE A 63 -0.90 9.61 13.16
N VAL A 64 -1.55 10.77 13.27
CA VAL A 64 -1.38 11.87 12.29
C VAL A 64 0.08 12.35 12.24
N LEU A 65 0.73 12.46 13.41
CA LEU A 65 2.16 12.76 13.50
C LEU A 65 3.01 11.58 13.04
N SER A 66 2.56 10.35 13.28
CA SER A 66 3.24 9.14 12.83
C SER A 66 3.34 9.09 11.29
N PHE A 67 2.23 9.40 10.59
CA PHE A 67 2.21 9.51 9.14
C PHE A 67 3.05 10.67 8.63
N LEU A 68 3.09 11.81 9.33
CA LEU A 68 3.95 12.93 8.95
C LEU A 68 5.44 12.54 9.01
N ILE A 69 5.87 11.89 10.09
CA ILE A 69 7.26 11.43 10.25
C ILE A 69 7.59 10.38 9.17
N ALA A 70 6.72 9.40 8.97
CA ALA A 70 6.87 8.37 7.94
C ALA A 70 6.94 8.96 6.52
N ALA A 71 6.12 9.98 6.22
CA ALA A 71 6.11 10.66 4.93
C ALA A 71 7.40 11.44 4.67
N VAL A 72 7.94 12.13 5.68
CA VAL A 72 9.22 12.84 5.55
C VAL A 72 10.35 11.85 5.29
N ALA A 73 10.41 10.74 6.04
CA ALA A 73 11.41 9.69 5.81
C ALA A 73 11.28 9.08 4.39
N SER A 74 10.04 8.82 3.96
CA SER A 74 9.77 8.27 2.62
C SER A 74 10.07 9.25 1.51
N MET A 75 9.84 10.56 1.71
CA MET A 75 10.18 11.60 0.75
C MET A 75 11.70 11.72 0.57
N LEU A 76 12.47 11.69 1.67
CA LEU A 76 13.93 11.71 1.60
C LEU A 76 14.46 10.48 0.84
N ALA A 77 13.94 9.29 1.14
CA ALA A 77 14.25 8.08 0.39
C ALA A 77 13.84 8.21 -1.09
N GLY A 78 12.63 8.70 -1.37
CA GLY A 78 12.11 8.93 -2.71
C GLY A 78 12.96 9.87 -3.54
N LEU A 79 13.54 10.91 -2.95
CA LEU A 79 14.47 11.82 -3.62
C LEU A 79 15.78 11.12 -4.03
N CYS A 80 16.31 10.21 -3.19
CA CYS A 80 17.45 9.38 -3.56
C CYS A 80 17.10 8.45 -4.73
N TYR A 81 15.92 7.82 -4.71
CA TYR A 81 15.44 6.99 -5.83
C TYR A 81 15.22 7.80 -7.10
N ALA A 82 14.71 9.03 -6.98
CA ALA A 82 14.53 9.95 -8.10
C ALA A 82 15.87 10.28 -8.76
N GLU A 83 16.92 10.55 -7.98
CA GLU A 83 18.26 10.79 -8.50
C GLU A 83 18.83 9.58 -9.24
N PHE A 84 18.69 8.37 -8.69
CA PHE A 84 19.12 7.14 -9.36
C PHE A 84 18.30 6.85 -10.63
N GLY A 85 16.99 7.06 -10.61
CA GLY A 85 16.11 6.87 -11.77
C GLY A 85 16.42 7.80 -12.93
N CYS A 86 16.92 9.01 -12.66
CA CYS A 86 17.42 9.93 -13.69
C CYS A 86 18.68 9.40 -14.40
N ARG A 87 19.54 8.69 -13.68
CA ARG A 87 20.86 8.24 -14.15
C ARG A 87 20.81 6.84 -14.77
N VAL A 88 20.00 5.95 -14.20
CA VAL A 88 19.92 4.54 -14.57
C VAL A 88 18.49 4.18 -14.91
N SER A 89 18.08 4.47 -16.16
CA SER A 89 16.73 4.19 -16.65
C SER A 89 16.55 2.75 -17.15
N LYS A 90 17.06 1.76 -16.39
CA LYS A 90 16.88 0.33 -16.66
C LYS A 90 15.85 -0.26 -15.70
N ALA A 91 15.10 -1.28 -16.13
CA ALA A 91 14.13 -1.95 -15.28
C ALA A 91 14.86 -2.73 -14.17
N GLY A 92 14.42 -2.55 -12.92
CA GLY A 92 14.94 -3.29 -11.77
C GLY A 92 15.21 -2.48 -10.50
N SER A 93 14.83 -1.19 -10.45
CA SER A 93 14.75 -0.39 -9.22
C SER A 93 16.00 -0.51 -8.32
N ALA A 94 15.82 -0.69 -7.00
CA ALA A 94 16.88 -0.74 -6.00
C ALA A 94 17.98 -1.77 -6.32
N TYR A 95 17.60 -2.94 -6.84
CA TYR A 95 18.56 -3.99 -7.22
C TYR A 95 19.58 -3.49 -8.23
N VAL A 96 19.12 -2.85 -9.30
CA VAL A 96 20.01 -2.33 -10.36
C VAL A 96 20.86 -1.18 -9.84
N TYR A 97 20.31 -0.33 -8.98
CA TYR A 97 21.05 0.80 -8.39
C TYR A 97 22.17 0.33 -7.47
N THR A 98 21.88 -0.66 -6.61
CA THR A 98 22.87 -1.27 -5.71
C THR A 98 23.91 -2.06 -6.50
N TYR A 99 23.51 -2.83 -7.50
CA TYR A 99 24.46 -3.59 -8.33
C TYR A 99 25.42 -2.65 -9.09
N ALA A 100 24.93 -1.50 -9.53
CA ALA A 100 25.76 -0.49 -10.23
C ALA A 100 26.74 0.25 -9.30
N THR A 101 26.39 0.44 -8.02
CA THR A 101 27.16 1.29 -7.08
C THR A 101 28.01 0.51 -6.08
N LEU A 102 27.48 -0.59 -5.54
CA LEU A 102 28.06 -1.35 -4.42
C LEU A 102 28.54 -2.76 -4.83
N GLY A 103 28.17 -3.22 -6.02
CA GLY A 103 28.60 -4.51 -6.58
C GLY A 103 27.60 -5.65 -6.38
N GLU A 104 27.99 -6.83 -6.87
CA GLU A 104 27.13 -8.01 -7.03
C GLU A 104 26.57 -8.56 -5.70
N PHE A 105 27.36 -8.61 -4.62
CA PHE A 105 26.90 -9.15 -3.33
C PHE A 105 25.75 -8.33 -2.72
N TRP A 106 25.92 -7.01 -2.62
CA TRP A 106 24.87 -6.14 -2.10
C TRP A 106 23.68 -6.09 -3.05
N GLY A 107 23.92 -6.14 -4.37
CA GLY A 107 22.86 -6.34 -5.35
C GLY A 107 22.05 -7.60 -5.05
N PHE A 108 22.70 -8.74 -4.85
CA PHE A 108 22.02 -10.01 -4.52
C PHE A 108 21.18 -9.93 -3.23
N VAL A 109 21.72 -9.34 -2.16
CA VAL A 109 21.00 -9.18 -0.88
C VAL A 109 19.76 -8.32 -1.06
N ILE A 110 19.88 -7.17 -1.74
CA ILE A 110 18.75 -6.27 -2.00
C ILE A 110 17.73 -6.93 -2.93
N GLY A 111 18.17 -7.66 -3.96
CA GLY A 111 17.30 -8.38 -4.88
C GLY A 111 16.44 -9.44 -4.17
N TRP A 112 17.05 -10.23 -3.29
CA TRP A 112 16.30 -11.19 -2.47
C TRP A 112 15.34 -10.52 -1.49
N ASN A 113 15.75 -9.40 -0.89
CA ASN A 113 14.87 -8.61 -0.02
C ASN A 113 13.65 -8.07 -0.78
N MET A 114 13.83 -7.54 -1.99
CA MET A 114 12.73 -7.05 -2.82
C MET A 114 11.74 -8.16 -3.20
N ILE A 115 12.23 -9.37 -3.52
CA ILE A 115 11.35 -10.51 -3.81
C ILE A 115 10.47 -10.83 -2.59
N LEU A 116 11.08 -10.92 -1.41
CA LEU A 116 10.35 -11.18 -0.16
C LEU A 116 9.34 -10.08 0.15
N GLU A 117 9.73 -8.82 -0.04
CA GLU A 117 8.89 -7.65 0.14
C GLU A 117 7.64 -7.70 -0.77
N TYR A 118 7.81 -7.98 -2.07
CA TYR A 118 6.67 -8.11 -3.00
C TYR A 118 5.76 -9.29 -2.65
N ILE A 119 6.31 -10.41 -2.17
CA ILE A 119 5.50 -11.57 -1.74
C ILE A 119 4.65 -11.20 -0.51
N ILE A 120 5.26 -10.58 0.51
CA ILE A 120 4.57 -10.17 1.74
C ILE A 120 3.53 -9.07 1.43
N GLY A 121 3.88 -8.10 0.60
CA GLY A 121 2.99 -7.03 0.17
C GLY A 121 1.75 -7.56 -0.55
N ASN A 122 1.94 -8.44 -1.53
CA ASN A 122 0.82 -9.05 -2.27
C ASN A 122 -0.06 -9.93 -1.37
N ALA A 123 0.53 -10.69 -0.45
CA ALA A 123 -0.22 -11.49 0.52
C ALA A 123 -1.05 -10.61 1.46
N SER A 124 -0.49 -9.51 1.95
CA SER A 124 -1.18 -8.52 2.79
C SER A 124 -2.36 -7.87 2.05
N LEU A 125 -2.17 -7.48 0.79
CA LEU A 125 -3.23 -6.91 -0.04
C LEU A 125 -4.38 -7.91 -0.27
N ALA A 126 -4.04 -9.16 -0.60
CA ALA A 126 -5.02 -10.22 -0.82
C ALA A 126 -5.83 -10.52 0.45
N ARG A 127 -5.17 -10.53 1.61
CA ARG A 127 -5.82 -10.69 2.92
C ARG A 127 -6.74 -9.53 3.23
N GLY A 128 -6.29 -8.29 3.04
CA GLY A 128 -7.12 -7.10 3.27
C GLY A 128 -8.38 -7.06 2.39
N LEU A 129 -8.27 -7.50 1.14
CA LEU A 129 -9.43 -7.62 0.25
C LEU A 129 -10.40 -8.73 0.71
N SER A 130 -9.87 -9.87 1.12
CA SER A 130 -10.68 -10.98 1.66
C SER A 130 -11.47 -10.56 2.90
N ASP A 131 -10.81 -9.89 3.86
CA ASP A 131 -11.46 -9.37 5.07
C ASP A 131 -12.54 -8.32 4.73
N TYR A 132 -12.35 -7.50 3.69
CA TYR A 132 -13.35 -6.53 3.25
C TYR A 132 -14.57 -7.20 2.61
N ILE A 133 -14.35 -8.22 1.77
CA ILE A 133 -15.42 -9.02 1.17
C ILE A 133 -16.20 -9.76 2.26
N ASP A 134 -15.51 -10.41 3.21
CA ASP A 134 -16.15 -11.09 4.34
C ASP A 134 -17.01 -10.14 5.17
N SER A 135 -16.54 -8.91 5.41
CA SER A 135 -17.31 -7.85 6.09
C SER A 135 -18.61 -7.49 5.34
N ILE A 136 -18.59 -7.41 4.00
CA ILE A 136 -19.79 -7.14 3.19
C ILE A 136 -20.82 -8.27 3.32
N PHE A 137 -20.36 -9.52 3.42
CA PHE A 137 -21.22 -10.69 3.63
C PHE A 137 -21.53 -10.95 5.11
N GLY A 138 -21.21 -10.00 6.01
CA GLY A 138 -21.53 -10.10 7.43
C GLY A 138 -20.75 -11.19 8.18
N GLY A 139 -19.58 -11.60 7.70
CA GLY A 139 -18.74 -12.64 8.30
C GLY A 139 -19.07 -14.07 7.86
N ALA A 140 -20.03 -14.25 6.94
CA ALA A 140 -20.49 -15.57 6.52
C ALA A 140 -19.39 -16.42 5.85
N ILE A 141 -18.40 -15.79 5.22
CA ILE A 141 -17.32 -16.49 4.52
C ILE A 141 -16.35 -17.06 5.55
N LYS A 142 -15.95 -16.25 6.53
CA LYS A 142 -15.15 -16.69 7.67
C LYS A 142 -15.85 -17.80 8.45
N ASP A 143 -17.14 -17.66 8.75
CA ASP A 143 -17.90 -18.65 9.51
C ASP A 143 -18.04 -19.97 8.75
N PHE A 144 -18.22 -19.92 7.42
CA PHE A 144 -18.23 -21.10 6.56
C PHE A 144 -16.89 -21.84 6.59
N PHE A 145 -15.77 -21.12 6.47
CA PHE A 145 -14.44 -21.74 6.48
C PHE A 145 -14.05 -22.28 7.86
N ILE A 146 -14.37 -21.57 8.93
CA ILE A 146 -14.11 -22.04 10.30
C ILE A 146 -14.92 -23.32 10.58
N THR A 147 -16.17 -23.37 10.13
CA THR A 147 -17.08 -24.51 10.38
C THR A 147 -16.71 -25.75 9.56
N ASN A 148 -16.32 -25.58 8.29
CA ASN A 148 -16.07 -26.69 7.38
C ASN A 148 -14.63 -27.20 7.35
N ILE A 149 -13.63 -26.34 7.59
CA ILE A 149 -12.20 -26.66 7.42
C ILE A 149 -11.42 -26.61 8.75
N GLY A 150 -11.97 -25.90 9.75
CA GLY A 150 -11.39 -25.78 11.09
C GLY A 150 -10.48 -24.56 11.26
N SER A 151 -10.41 -24.06 12.50
CA SER A 151 -9.57 -22.90 12.86
C SER A 151 -8.15 -23.33 13.23
N TRP A 152 -7.15 -22.61 12.73
CA TRP A 152 -5.76 -22.74 13.19
C TRP A 152 -5.54 -21.78 14.37
N LYS A 153 -5.35 -22.34 15.58
CA LYS A 153 -5.04 -21.58 16.81
C LYS A 153 -3.54 -21.60 17.10
N VAL A 154 -2.73 -21.20 16.12
CA VAL A 154 -1.28 -21.06 16.30
C VAL A 154 -0.94 -19.58 16.26
N ASP A 155 -0.27 -19.09 17.30
CA ASP A 155 0.19 -17.71 17.35
C ASP A 155 1.11 -17.42 16.15
N GLY A 156 0.76 -16.41 15.36
CA GLY A 156 1.49 -16.02 14.14
C GLY A 156 0.96 -16.60 12.83
N ILE A 157 -0.01 -17.53 12.86
CA ILE A 157 -0.69 -18.04 11.66
C ILE A 157 -2.14 -17.54 11.64
N GLY A 158 -2.67 -17.22 10.46
CA GLY A 158 -4.06 -16.78 10.30
C GLY A 158 -5.06 -17.77 10.90
N SER A 159 -6.14 -17.25 11.48
CA SER A 159 -7.12 -18.03 12.26
C SER A 159 -7.84 -19.13 11.46
N TYR A 160 -7.87 -19.00 10.13
CA TYR A 160 -8.43 -19.96 9.19
C TYR A 160 -7.64 -19.92 7.87
N PRO A 161 -7.56 -21.03 7.12
CA PRO A 161 -6.99 -21.04 5.78
C PRO A 161 -7.90 -20.24 4.83
N ASP A 162 -7.42 -19.09 4.38
CA ASP A 162 -8.18 -18.17 3.55
C ASP A 162 -7.99 -18.48 2.05
N PHE A 163 -8.86 -19.35 1.53
CA PHE A 163 -8.88 -19.71 0.12
C PHE A 163 -9.31 -18.55 -0.79
N LEU A 164 -10.11 -17.60 -0.27
CA LEU A 164 -10.52 -16.42 -1.01
C LEU A 164 -9.32 -15.50 -1.25
N ALA A 165 -8.51 -15.25 -0.21
CA ALA A 165 -7.25 -14.52 -0.35
C ALA A 165 -6.27 -15.23 -1.30
N MET A 166 -6.21 -16.56 -1.30
CA MET A 166 -5.34 -17.31 -2.23
C MET A 166 -5.78 -17.14 -3.71
N LEU A 167 -7.09 -17.08 -3.97
CA LEU A 167 -7.61 -16.96 -5.33
C LEU A 167 -7.31 -15.59 -5.96
N MET A 168 -7.28 -14.52 -5.15
CA MET A 168 -7.15 -13.15 -5.66
C MET A 168 -5.82 -12.88 -6.40
N PRO A 169 -4.63 -13.20 -5.85
CA PRO A 169 -3.36 -13.09 -6.56
C PRO A 169 -3.30 -13.96 -7.82
N LEU A 170 -3.93 -15.15 -7.81
CA LEU A 170 -3.97 -16.03 -8.98
C LEU A 170 -4.78 -15.41 -10.13
N LEU A 171 -5.89 -14.76 -9.83
CA LEU A 171 -6.66 -14.00 -10.81
C LEU A 171 -5.87 -12.81 -11.36
N MET A 172 -5.18 -12.07 -10.49
CA MET A 172 -4.31 -10.97 -10.93
C MET A 172 -3.15 -11.48 -11.79
N MET A 173 -2.56 -12.62 -11.44
CA MET A 173 -1.53 -13.28 -12.24
C MET A 173 -2.05 -13.62 -13.64
N ALA A 174 -3.27 -14.19 -13.74
CA ALA A 174 -3.89 -14.47 -15.03
C ALA A 174 -4.07 -13.20 -15.88
N ILE A 175 -4.52 -12.09 -15.27
CA ILE A 175 -4.68 -10.79 -15.96
C ILE A 175 -3.33 -10.26 -16.46
N VAL A 176 -2.28 -10.33 -15.64
CA VAL A 176 -0.93 -9.90 -16.03
C VAL A 176 -0.39 -10.75 -17.19
N CYS A 177 -0.68 -12.06 -17.20
CA CYS A 177 -0.32 -12.94 -18.31
C CYS A 177 -1.03 -12.59 -19.64
N MET A 178 -2.19 -11.92 -19.60
CA MET A 178 -2.93 -11.49 -20.81
C MET A 178 -2.34 -10.23 -21.48
N GLY A 179 -1.37 -9.56 -20.85
CA GLY A 179 -0.57 -8.49 -21.46
C GLY A 179 -0.58 -7.15 -20.72
N ALA A 180 0.59 -6.51 -20.67
CA ALA A 180 0.84 -5.30 -19.88
C ALA A 180 0.02 -4.07 -20.32
N GLN A 181 -0.29 -3.92 -21.62
CA GLN A 181 -1.06 -2.75 -22.10
C GLN A 181 -2.49 -2.70 -21.55
N HIS A 182 -3.17 -3.85 -21.46
CA HIS A 182 -4.48 -3.93 -20.81
C HIS A 182 -4.38 -3.76 -19.29
N SER A 183 -3.27 -4.22 -18.70
CA SER A 183 -2.99 -4.10 -17.26
C SER A 183 -2.86 -2.64 -16.81
N THR A 184 -2.17 -1.77 -17.57
CA THR A 184 -2.01 -0.36 -17.20
C THR A 184 -3.33 0.39 -17.18
N VAL A 185 -4.21 0.16 -18.16
CA VAL A 185 -5.54 0.80 -18.19
C VAL A 185 -6.38 0.33 -17.01
N PHE A 186 -6.35 -0.97 -16.72
CA PHE A 186 -7.03 -1.53 -15.54
C PHE A 186 -6.52 -0.91 -14.25
N ASN A 187 -5.20 -0.88 -14.04
CA ASN A 187 -4.58 -0.31 -12.85
C ASN A 187 -4.92 1.18 -12.69
N LYS A 188 -4.88 1.96 -13.78
CA LYS A 188 -5.26 3.38 -13.75
C LYS A 188 -6.70 3.57 -13.28
N THR A 189 -7.63 2.78 -13.81
CA THR A 189 -9.05 2.84 -13.42
C THR A 189 -9.24 2.45 -11.96
N VAL A 190 -8.62 1.37 -11.50
CA VAL A 190 -8.71 0.90 -10.11
C VAL A 190 -8.15 1.96 -9.15
N THR A 191 -6.96 2.52 -9.42
CA THR A 191 -6.38 3.57 -8.59
C THR A 191 -7.22 4.84 -8.60
N ALA A 192 -7.80 5.23 -9.73
CA ALA A 192 -8.67 6.40 -9.81
C ALA A 192 -9.93 6.23 -8.97
N ILE A 193 -10.58 5.06 -9.02
CA ILE A 193 -11.72 4.72 -8.18
C ILE A 193 -11.30 4.74 -6.70
N ASN A 194 -10.17 4.12 -6.37
CA ASN A 194 -9.65 4.08 -5.00
C ASN A 194 -9.40 5.49 -4.45
N LEU A 195 -8.76 6.37 -5.23
CA LEU A 195 -8.53 7.75 -4.84
C LEU A 195 -9.85 8.52 -4.66
N ALA A 196 -10.85 8.28 -5.52
CA ALA A 196 -12.18 8.88 -5.37
C ALA A 196 -12.87 8.42 -4.06
N VAL A 197 -12.73 7.15 -3.69
CA VAL A 197 -13.22 6.62 -2.41
C VAL A 197 -12.53 7.31 -1.24
N VAL A 198 -11.21 7.50 -1.30
CA VAL A 198 -10.46 8.21 -0.25
C VAL A 198 -10.93 9.65 -0.10
N VAL A 199 -11.08 10.38 -1.21
CA VAL A 199 -11.59 11.76 -1.19
C VAL A 199 -13.01 11.81 -0.61
N PHE A 200 -13.86 10.84 -0.96
CA PHE A 200 -15.21 10.73 -0.41
C PHE A 200 -15.19 10.47 1.11
N ILE A 201 -14.37 9.53 1.58
CA ILE A 201 -14.18 9.22 3.00
C ILE A 201 -13.75 10.47 3.77
N VAL A 202 -12.74 11.18 3.27
CA VAL A 202 -12.25 12.40 3.91
C VAL A 202 -13.33 13.48 3.90
N GLY A 203 -14.03 13.69 2.78
CA GLY A 203 -15.08 14.70 2.66
C GLY A 203 -16.27 14.47 3.59
N VAL A 204 -16.83 13.26 3.61
CA VAL A 204 -17.98 12.91 4.47
C VAL A 204 -17.56 12.85 5.93
N GLY A 205 -16.38 12.32 6.20
CA GLY A 205 -15.90 12.17 7.56
C GLY A 205 -15.59 13.51 8.23
N LEU A 206 -15.14 14.52 7.48
CA LEU A 206 -15.00 15.90 7.99
C LEU A 206 -16.31 16.49 8.54
N TRP A 207 -17.48 16.07 8.03
CA TRP A 207 -18.78 16.50 8.57
C TRP A 207 -19.16 15.81 9.88
N HIS A 208 -18.57 14.65 10.19
CA HIS A 208 -18.87 13.84 11.38
C HIS A 208 -17.74 13.89 12.42
N VAL A 209 -16.83 14.86 12.30
CA VAL A 209 -15.71 15.07 13.22
C VAL A 209 -16.20 15.55 14.58
N ASP A 210 -15.75 14.88 15.65
CA ASP A 210 -15.90 15.36 17.02
C ASP A 210 -14.52 15.73 17.60
N THR A 211 -14.31 17.02 17.84
CA THR A 211 -13.04 17.54 18.38
C THR A 211 -12.76 17.08 19.81
N ARG A 212 -13.76 16.53 20.50
CA ARG A 212 -13.62 15.89 21.82
C ARG A 212 -12.76 14.62 21.78
N ASN A 213 -12.65 13.96 20.62
CA ASN A 213 -11.77 12.79 20.49
C ASN A 213 -10.28 13.14 20.55
N TRP A 214 -9.92 14.39 20.24
CA TRP A 214 -8.53 14.88 20.30
C TRP A 214 -8.21 15.69 21.57
N THR A 215 -9.22 16.07 22.36
CA THR A 215 -9.08 16.92 23.55
C THR A 215 -9.53 16.18 24.81
N PRO A 216 -8.79 16.23 25.93
CA PRO A 216 -7.53 16.94 26.21
C PRO A 216 -6.28 16.25 25.61
N ARG A 217 -5.11 16.91 25.67
CA ARG A 217 -3.83 16.46 25.09
C ARG A 217 -3.41 15.02 25.45
N GLN A 218 -3.89 14.51 26.58
CA GLN A 218 -3.69 13.12 27.02
C GLN A 218 -4.37 12.11 26.08
N ASN A 219 -5.52 12.47 25.48
CA ASN A 219 -6.22 11.67 24.48
C ASN A 219 -5.53 11.70 23.12
N PHE A 220 -4.77 12.77 22.81
CA PHE A 220 -4.08 12.89 21.53
C PHE A 220 -2.89 11.91 21.42
N ALA A 221 -2.11 11.76 22.48
CA ALA A 221 -0.96 10.86 22.50
C ALA A 221 -1.00 9.93 23.72
N PRO A 222 -1.95 8.98 23.78
CA PRO A 222 -2.16 8.12 24.94
C PRO A 222 -0.94 7.22 25.23
N TYR A 223 -0.22 6.84 24.18
CA TYR A 223 1.01 6.04 24.24
C TYR A 223 2.29 6.88 24.28
N GLY A 224 2.16 8.20 24.46
CA GLY A 224 3.28 9.14 24.49
C GLY A 224 4.06 9.23 23.17
N ALA A 225 5.24 9.86 23.23
CA ALA A 225 6.11 10.04 22.07
C ALA A 225 6.68 8.70 21.54
N SER A 226 6.88 7.71 22.41
CA SER A 226 7.31 6.38 22.02
C SER A 226 6.28 5.67 21.14
N GLY A 227 4.99 5.79 21.48
CA GLY A 227 3.90 5.25 20.65
C GLY A 227 3.81 5.89 19.27
N ILE A 228 4.02 7.21 19.19
CA ILE A 228 4.07 7.93 17.90
C ILE A 228 5.26 7.47 17.06
N LEU A 229 6.44 7.29 17.65
CA LEU A 229 7.62 6.82 16.91
C LEU A 229 7.46 5.35 16.46
N ALA A 230 6.93 4.47 17.31
CA ALA A 230 6.63 3.09 16.95
C ALA A 230 5.53 3.02 15.86
N GLY A 231 4.51 3.86 15.97
CA GLY A 231 3.49 4.05 14.96
C GLY A 231 4.07 4.55 13.64
N ALA A 232 5.04 5.46 13.66
CA ALA A 232 5.71 5.97 12.46
C ALA A 232 6.49 4.87 11.73
N ALA A 233 7.18 3.99 12.47
CA ALA A 233 7.86 2.83 11.89
C ALA A 233 6.86 1.87 11.19
N SER A 234 5.69 1.65 11.80
CA SER A 234 4.62 0.84 11.18
C SER A 234 3.97 1.56 9.99
N CYS A 235 3.75 2.86 10.07
CA CYS A 235 3.19 3.68 8.99
C CYS A 235 4.15 3.82 7.80
N PHE A 236 5.46 3.61 7.98
CA PHE A 236 6.41 3.59 6.88
C PHE A 236 6.05 2.51 5.84
N PHE A 237 5.51 1.38 6.29
CA PHE A 237 5.00 0.31 5.41
C PHE A 237 3.94 0.84 4.42
N CYS A 238 3.12 1.80 4.83
CA CYS A 238 2.08 2.39 3.98
C CYS A 238 2.64 3.23 2.81
N PHE A 239 3.90 3.64 2.88
CA PHE A 239 4.58 4.37 1.81
C PHE A 239 5.45 3.47 0.92
N VAL A 240 5.57 2.18 1.23
CA VAL A 240 6.24 1.20 0.37
C VAL A 240 5.45 1.05 -0.94
N GLY A 241 6.15 0.99 -2.08
CA GLY A 241 5.54 0.83 -3.41
C GLY A 241 5.85 1.95 -4.40
N PHE A 242 6.41 3.09 -3.97
CA PHE A 242 6.84 4.15 -4.91
C PHE A 242 8.00 3.69 -5.81
N ASP A 243 8.75 2.67 -5.39
CA ASP A 243 9.86 2.06 -6.09
C ASP A 243 9.42 1.26 -7.33
N VAL A 244 8.14 0.89 -7.43
CA VAL A 244 7.55 0.28 -8.64
C VAL A 244 7.66 1.20 -9.85
N ILE A 245 7.65 2.52 -9.63
CA ILE A 245 7.86 3.53 -10.68
C ILE A 245 9.24 3.38 -11.32
N ALA A 246 10.27 3.06 -10.52
CA ALA A 246 11.62 2.85 -11.02
C ALA A 246 11.73 1.53 -11.82
N THR A 247 10.93 0.52 -11.49
CA THR A 247 10.86 -0.74 -12.26
C THR A 247 10.27 -0.52 -13.65
N ALA A 248 9.31 0.40 -13.79
CA ALA A 248 8.68 0.76 -15.07
C ALA A 248 9.54 1.71 -15.95
N GLY A 249 10.82 1.91 -15.60
CA GLY A 249 11.68 2.88 -16.28
C GLY A 249 11.92 2.60 -17.76
N GLU A 250 11.87 1.33 -18.18
CA GLU A 250 12.03 0.95 -19.60
C GLU A 250 10.78 1.19 -20.45
N GLU A 251 9.60 1.12 -19.86
CA GLU A 251 8.30 1.39 -20.49
C GLU A 251 7.94 2.89 -20.49
N THR A 252 8.75 3.71 -19.83
CA THR A 252 8.49 5.13 -19.63
C THR A 252 8.93 5.99 -20.81
N ILE A 253 8.06 6.89 -21.24
CA ILE A 253 8.42 7.98 -22.16
C ILE A 253 9.27 8.99 -21.38
N ASN A 254 10.47 9.30 -21.89
CA ASN A 254 11.39 10.26 -21.27
C ASN A 254 11.69 9.98 -19.77
N PRO A 255 12.27 8.80 -19.43
CA PRO A 255 12.41 8.33 -18.06
C PRO A 255 13.22 9.26 -17.16
N ARG A 256 14.20 9.98 -17.72
CA ARG A 256 15.06 10.93 -16.99
C ARG A 256 14.29 12.05 -16.29
N ARG A 257 13.11 12.40 -16.81
CA ARG A 257 12.25 13.45 -16.23
C ARG A 257 10.99 12.87 -15.61
N ASN A 258 10.43 11.84 -16.22
CA ASN A 258 9.10 11.35 -15.83
C ASN A 258 9.16 10.48 -14.57
N ILE A 259 10.19 9.64 -14.39
CA ILE A 259 10.39 8.84 -13.17
C ILE A 259 10.50 9.72 -11.91
N PRO A 260 11.45 10.68 -11.82
CA PRO A 260 11.64 11.46 -10.59
C PRO A 260 10.39 12.29 -10.24
N LEU A 261 9.74 12.88 -11.25
CA LEU A 261 8.52 13.66 -11.05
C LEU A 261 7.38 12.78 -10.51
N SER A 262 7.23 11.57 -11.05
CA SER A 262 6.17 10.64 -10.64
C SER A 262 6.38 10.12 -9.22
N ILE A 263 7.63 9.85 -8.80
CA ILE A 263 7.95 9.43 -7.41
C ILE A 263 7.53 10.51 -6.41
N VAL A 264 7.90 11.77 -6.66
CA VAL A 264 7.55 12.86 -5.76
C VAL A 264 6.05 13.10 -5.73
N LEU A 265 5.39 13.10 -6.90
CA LEU A 265 3.93 13.26 -6.98
C LEU A 265 3.18 12.13 -6.28
N SER A 266 3.58 10.87 -6.48
CA SER A 266 2.92 9.73 -5.84
C SER A 266 3.06 9.77 -4.32
N LEU A 267 4.25 10.13 -3.82
CA LEU A 267 4.50 10.26 -2.37
C LEU A 267 3.69 11.40 -1.75
N LEU A 268 3.59 12.55 -2.43
CA LEU A 268 2.77 13.67 -1.97
C LEU A 268 1.28 13.31 -1.92
N ILE A 269 0.75 12.72 -3.00
CA ILE A 269 -0.66 12.30 -3.05
C ILE A 269 -0.95 11.29 -1.93
N SER A 270 -0.07 10.31 -1.74
CA SER A 270 -0.20 9.30 -0.71
C SER A 270 -0.17 9.93 0.69
N PHE A 271 0.74 10.87 0.95
CA PHE A 271 0.79 11.59 2.21
C PHE A 271 -0.54 12.28 2.54
N PHE A 272 -1.12 13.02 1.61
CA PHE A 272 -2.41 13.68 1.84
C PHE A 272 -3.55 12.68 2.06
N CYS A 273 -3.55 11.56 1.35
CA CYS A 273 -4.52 10.49 1.55
C CYS A 273 -4.41 9.90 2.96
N TYR A 274 -3.21 9.47 3.37
CA TYR A 274 -2.96 8.88 4.68
C TYR A 274 -3.23 9.86 5.82
N PHE A 275 -2.71 11.08 5.71
CA PHE A 275 -2.90 12.13 6.71
C PHE A 275 -4.38 12.50 6.86
N GLY A 276 -5.10 12.66 5.74
CA GLY A 276 -6.52 12.99 5.73
C GLY A 276 -7.37 11.89 6.37
N VAL A 277 -7.18 10.64 5.94
CA VAL A 277 -7.94 9.50 6.47
C VAL A 277 -7.64 9.26 7.95
N ALA A 278 -6.37 9.35 8.36
CA ALA A 278 -5.98 9.20 9.77
C ALA A 278 -6.61 10.29 10.65
N THR A 279 -6.62 11.54 10.16
CA THR A 279 -7.26 12.67 10.85
C THR A 279 -8.75 12.43 11.04
N VAL A 280 -9.44 12.10 9.96
CA VAL A 280 -10.88 11.87 9.96
C VAL A 280 -11.26 10.66 10.82
N LEU A 281 -10.56 9.54 10.67
CA LEU A 281 -10.85 8.31 11.42
C LEU A 281 -10.75 8.53 12.94
N THR A 282 -9.66 9.16 13.40
CA THR A 282 -9.41 9.39 14.84
C THR A 282 -10.24 10.52 15.43
N MET A 283 -10.81 11.40 14.58
CA MET A 283 -11.76 12.41 15.01
C MET A 283 -13.21 11.92 15.00
N MET A 284 -13.57 10.96 14.13
CA MET A 284 -14.92 10.39 14.09
C MET A 284 -15.15 9.37 15.20
N VAL A 285 -14.16 8.53 15.48
CA VAL A 285 -14.28 7.41 16.42
C VAL A 285 -13.14 7.48 17.44
N SER A 286 -13.49 7.27 18.72
CA SER A 286 -12.50 7.14 19.79
C SER A 286 -11.57 5.95 19.50
N TYR A 287 -10.27 6.12 19.69
CA TYR A 287 -9.28 5.10 19.34
C TYR A 287 -9.50 3.74 20.04
N ASN A 288 -10.15 3.75 21.22
CA ASN A 288 -10.49 2.53 21.96
C ASN A 288 -11.56 1.68 21.27
N ASP A 289 -12.49 2.33 20.56
CA ASP A 289 -13.66 1.69 19.93
C ASP A 289 -13.39 1.23 18.50
N LEU A 290 -12.20 1.54 17.95
CA LEU A 290 -11.79 1.03 16.65
C LEU A 290 -11.74 -0.50 16.67
N LYS A 291 -12.46 -1.16 15.77
CA LYS A 291 -12.38 -2.62 15.59
C LYS A 291 -11.12 -2.95 14.79
N GLN A 292 -10.47 -4.07 15.11
CA GLN A 292 -9.27 -4.54 14.38
C GLN A 292 -9.60 -4.95 12.94
N GLN A 293 -10.82 -5.44 12.69
CA GLN A 293 -11.29 -5.80 11.34
C GLN A 293 -12.03 -4.61 10.71
N ALA A 294 -11.66 -4.27 9.47
CA ALA A 294 -12.28 -3.22 8.65
C ALA A 294 -12.60 -1.92 9.44
N PRO A 295 -11.61 -1.28 10.10
CA PRO A 295 -11.82 -0.16 11.01
C PRO A 295 -12.55 1.02 10.35
N LEU A 296 -12.21 1.32 9.10
CA LEU A 296 -12.86 2.38 8.33
C LEU A 296 -14.31 2.05 7.97
N ALA A 297 -14.61 0.82 7.52
CA ALA A 297 -15.97 0.43 7.19
C ALA A 297 -16.89 0.48 8.42
N ASN A 298 -16.40 0.00 9.57
CA ASN A 298 -17.12 0.02 10.83
C ASN A 298 -17.33 1.45 11.36
N ALA A 299 -16.30 2.29 11.30
CA ALA A 299 -16.39 3.69 11.74
C ALA A 299 -17.48 4.47 10.97
N PHE A 300 -17.53 4.30 9.64
CA PHE A 300 -18.55 4.95 8.82
C PHE A 300 -19.93 4.31 9.00
N GLY A 301 -20.02 2.99 9.16
CA GLY A 301 -21.28 2.30 9.45
C GLY A 301 -21.94 2.79 10.75
N ASP A 302 -21.14 2.95 11.82
CA ASP A 302 -21.64 3.27 13.15
C ASP A 302 -21.94 4.78 13.34
N HIS A 303 -21.19 5.66 12.65
CA HIS A 303 -21.25 7.12 12.86
C HIS A 303 -21.76 7.94 11.66
N ALA A 304 -21.44 7.57 10.42
CA ALA A 304 -21.84 8.35 9.23
C ALA A 304 -23.13 7.83 8.58
N PHE A 305 -23.39 6.52 8.68
CA PHE A 305 -24.46 5.84 7.94
C PHE A 305 -25.62 5.31 8.80
N LYS A 306 -25.78 5.79 10.05
CA LYS A 306 -27.00 5.54 10.84
C LYS A 306 -28.29 6.01 10.16
N VAL A 307 -28.18 6.81 9.10
CA VAL A 307 -29.29 7.23 8.24
C VAL A 307 -28.94 6.86 6.78
N GLN A 308 -29.79 6.02 6.16
CA GLN A 308 -29.94 5.77 4.70
C GLN A 308 -29.26 4.59 3.97
N TRP A 309 -28.54 3.64 4.58
CA TRP A 309 -28.29 2.36 3.86
C TRP A 309 -29.47 1.38 3.89
N SER A 310 -30.40 1.55 4.85
CA SER A 310 -31.66 0.78 4.87
C SER A 310 -32.55 1.04 3.65
N PHE A 311 -32.42 2.19 2.97
CA PHE A 311 -33.24 2.51 1.79
C PHE A 311 -32.68 1.93 0.49
N ILE A 312 -31.35 1.79 0.34
CA ILE A 312 -30.75 1.23 -0.87
C ILE A 312 -30.69 -0.31 -0.81
N PHE A 313 -30.63 -0.90 0.38
CA PHE A 313 -30.64 -2.36 0.53
C PHE A 313 -32.04 -2.98 0.36
N PHE A 314 -33.11 -2.32 0.81
CA PHE A 314 -34.48 -2.84 0.65
C PHE A 314 -35.02 -2.75 -0.79
N GLN A 315 -34.56 -1.76 -1.56
CA GLN A 315 -35.04 -1.57 -2.94
C GLN A 315 -34.37 -2.53 -3.95
N LYS A 316 -33.21 -3.11 -3.61
CA LYS A 316 -32.51 -4.09 -4.46
C LYS A 316 -32.85 -5.56 -4.17
N ILE A 317 -33.46 -5.86 -3.02
CA ILE A 317 -33.97 -7.20 -2.69
C ILE A 317 -35.43 -7.40 -3.17
N THR A 318 -36.18 -6.33 -3.43
CA THR A 318 -37.57 -6.43 -3.94
C THR A 318 -37.65 -6.54 -5.48
N PHE A 319 -36.56 -6.29 -6.22
CA PHE A 319 -36.53 -6.36 -7.70
C PHE A 319 -35.93 -7.66 -8.27
N LEU A 320 -35.58 -8.64 -7.44
CA LEU A 320 -35.22 -10.00 -7.84
C LEU A 320 -36.19 -11.07 -7.29
N SER A 321 -37.39 -10.62 -6.90
CA SER A 321 -38.55 -11.46 -6.58
C SER A 321 -39.73 -11.07 -7.46
N ASN A 322 -39.51 -11.10 -8.78
CA ASN A 322 -40.50 -11.41 -9.82
C ASN A 322 -39.77 -11.81 -11.10
#